data_AF-A0A3M1BXW7-F1
#
_entry.id   AF-A0A3M1BXW7-F1
#
_cell.length_a   1.000
_cell.length_b   1.000
_cell.length_c   1.000
_cell.angle_alpha   90.00
_cell.angle_beta   90.00
_cell.angle_gamma   90.00
#
_symmetry.space_group_name_H-M   'P 1'
#
loop_
_entity.id
_entity.type
_entity.pdbx_description
1 polymer ?
#
loop_
_entity_poly.entity_id
_entity_poly.type
_entity_poly.pdbx_seq_one_letter_code
_entity_poly.pdbx_strand_id
1 'polypeptide(L)'
;MKANGFSLLELIIVLAISALTLTLVIPAINRTFFGEEDVLRAFLMRSLNQSMKKGKVVEIAGDGSKIKNSEGETIDLPYRGQCYAYPSGELRYCWFEKRGERKYYTVFDL
;
A
#
# COMPACT_ATOMS: atom_id res chain seq x y z
N MET A 1 14.92 -46.17 -15.52
CA MET A 1 14.97 -44.70 -15.41
C MET A 1 15.37 -44.36 -13.99
N LYS A 2 16.58 -43.81 -13.77
CA LYS A 2 17.04 -43.40 -12.43
C LYS A 2 16.42 -42.04 -12.13
N ALA A 3 15.52 -41.97 -11.16
CA ALA A 3 15.08 -40.69 -10.62
C ALA A 3 16.23 -40.12 -9.79
N ASN A 4 16.90 -39.09 -10.30
CA ASN A 4 17.85 -38.33 -9.51
C ASN A 4 17.02 -37.46 -8.56
N GLY A 5 16.82 -37.96 -7.33
CA GLY A 5 16.13 -37.20 -6.29
C GLY A 5 16.97 -35.99 -5.87
N PHE A 6 16.30 -34.86 -5.63
CA PHE A 6 16.93 -33.69 -5.03
C PHE A 6 17.54 -34.06 -3.68
N SER A 7 18.81 -33.71 -3.47
CA SER A 7 19.42 -33.83 -2.15
C SER A 7 18.80 -32.80 -1.19
N LEU A 8 18.79 -33.14 0.09
CA LEU A 8 18.27 -32.24 1.14
C LEU A 8 19.01 -30.90 1.15
N LEU A 9 20.30 -30.90 0.79
CA LEU A 9 21.13 -29.71 0.67
C LEU A 9 20.70 -28.81 -0.49
N GLU A 10 20.44 -29.38 -1.67
CA GLU A 10 19.95 -28.63 -2.84
C GLU A 10 18.58 -28.00 -2.56
N LEU A 11 17.70 -28.70 -1.84
CA LEU A 11 16.40 -28.15 -1.44
C LEU A 11 16.55 -26.93 -0.52
N ILE A 12 17.44 -27.02 0.48
CA ILE A 12 17.70 -25.90 1.41
C ILE A 12 18.27 -24.69 0.65
N ILE A 13 19.18 -24.93 -0.30
CA ILE A 13 19.77 -23.85 -1.11
C ILE A 13 18.69 -23.16 -1.96
N VAL A 14 17.81 -23.91 -2.61
CA VAL A 14 16.71 -23.36 -3.41
C VAL A 14 15.75 -22.56 -2.53
N LEU A 15 15.41 -23.05 -1.34
CA LEU A 15 14.56 -22.33 -0.39
C LEU A 15 15.22 -21.04 0.12
N ALA A 16 16.52 -21.06 0.41
CA ALA A 16 17.25 -19.88 0.84
C ALA A 16 17.33 -18.81 -0.27
N ILE A 17 17.61 -19.21 -1.51
CA ILE A 17 17.67 -18.30 -2.66
C ILE A 17 16.28 -17.72 -2.94
N SER A 18 15.23 -18.54 -2.91
CA SER A 18 13.85 -18.05 -3.13
C SER A 18 13.38 -17.11 -2.02
N ALA A 19 13.71 -17.37 -0.76
CA ALA A 19 13.41 -16.44 0.34
C ALA A 19 14.16 -15.10 0.18
N LEU A 20 15.41 -15.14 -0.27
CA LEU A 20 16.22 -13.94 -0.50
C LEU A 20 15.69 -13.13 -1.69
N THR A 21 15.30 -13.78 -2.79
CA THR A 21 14.70 -13.07 -3.94
C THR A 21 13.36 -12.46 -3.58
N LEU A 22 12.51 -13.16 -2.84
CA LEU A 22 11.23 -12.61 -2.36
C LEU A 22 11.43 -11.36 -1.50
N THR A 23 12.44 -11.34 -0.63
CA THR A 23 12.70 -10.20 0.28
C THR A 23 13.36 -9.02 -0.40
N LEU A 24 14.22 -9.22 -1.40
CA LEU A 24 14.95 -8.13 -2.07
C LEU A 24 14.25 -7.60 -3.33
N VAL A 25 13.63 -8.49 -4.11
CA VAL A 25 13.08 -8.15 -5.42
C VAL A 25 11.68 -7.56 -5.30
N ILE A 26 10.83 -8.10 -4.42
CA ILE A 26 9.45 -7.61 -4.26
C ILE A 26 9.39 -6.12 -3.85
N PRO A 27 10.17 -5.64 -2.86
CA PRO A 27 10.13 -4.23 -2.49
C PRO A 27 10.62 -3.29 -3.60
N ALA A 28 11.57 -3.74 -4.43
CA ALA A 28 12.09 -2.97 -5.55
C ALA A 28 11.07 -2.89 -6.70
N ILE A 29 10.47 -4.03 -7.07
CA ILE A 29 9.40 -4.13 -8.08
C ILE A 29 8.17 -3.31 -7.66
N ASN A 30 7.83 -3.31 -6.36
CA ASN A 30 6.68 -2.54 -5.88
C ASN A 30 6.78 -1.04 -6.20
N ARG A 31 7.99 -0.48 -6.35
CA ARG A 31 8.18 0.93 -6.73
C ARG A 31 8.11 1.17 -8.23
N THR A 32 8.33 0.15 -9.04
CA THR A 32 8.41 0.28 -10.51
C THR A 32 7.12 -0.12 -11.21
N PHE A 33 6.33 -1.02 -10.63
CA PHE A 33 5.13 -1.58 -11.27
C PHE A 33 3.80 -1.03 -10.75
N PHE A 34 3.74 -0.47 -9.54
CA PHE A 34 2.52 0.11 -9.01
C PHE A 34 2.46 1.59 -9.37
N GLY A 35 1.38 1.98 -10.05
CA GLY A 35 1.16 3.38 -10.38
C GLY A 35 0.98 4.21 -9.11
N GLU A 36 1.20 5.52 -9.20
CA GLU A 36 0.96 6.43 -8.07
C GLU A 36 -0.45 6.30 -7.48
N GLU A 37 -1.44 5.94 -8.31
CA GLU A 37 -2.82 5.69 -7.89
C GLU A 37 -2.95 4.40 -7.05
N ASP A 38 -2.22 3.34 -7.39
CA ASP A 38 -2.23 2.10 -6.61
C ASP A 38 -1.57 2.30 -5.25
N VAL A 39 -0.49 3.08 -5.21
CA VAL A 39 0.18 3.47 -3.96
C VAL A 39 -0.76 4.29 -3.08
N LEU A 40 -1.52 5.22 -3.68
CA LEU A 40 -2.56 5.98 -2.96
C LEU A 40 -3.63 5.06 -2.39
N ARG A 41 -4.22 4.16 -3.20
CA ARG A 41 -5.25 3.21 -2.73
C ARG A 41 -4.75 2.32 -1.61
N ALA A 42 -3.55 1.78 -1.72
CA ALA A 42 -2.92 0.97 -0.67
C ALA A 42 -2.74 1.76 0.64
N PHE A 43 -2.38 3.04 0.55
CA PHE A 43 -2.25 3.92 1.71
C PHE A 43 -3.60 4.23 2.38
N LEU A 44 -4.64 4.48 1.57
CA LEU A 44 -6.01 4.67 2.06
C LEU A 44 -6.51 3.40 2.75
N MET A 45 -6.32 2.23 2.14
CA MET A 45 -6.71 0.94 2.72
C MET A 45 -5.99 0.66 4.03
N ARG A 46 -4.68 0.94 4.11
CA ARG A 46 -3.93 0.79 5.36
C ARG A 46 -4.46 1.72 6.45
N SER A 47 -4.73 2.98 6.11
CA SER A 47 -5.29 3.96 7.05
C SER A 47 -6.70 3.58 7.52
N LEU A 48 -7.53 3.01 6.64
CA LEU A 48 -8.84 2.45 6.99
C LEU A 48 -8.71 1.27 7.96
N ASN A 49 -7.82 0.33 7.68
CA ASN A 49 -7.54 -0.79 8.59
C ASN A 49 -7.06 -0.31 9.96
N GLN A 50 -6.24 0.73 10.02
CA GLN A 50 -5.82 1.35 11.27
C GLN A 50 -6.98 2.01 12.01
N SER A 51 -7.85 2.72 11.30
CA SER A 51 -9.06 3.34 11.87
C SER A 51 -9.97 2.28 12.50
N MET A 52 -10.26 1.20 11.78
CA MET A 52 -11.08 0.09 12.26
C MET A 52 -10.45 -0.59 13.48
N LYS A 53 -9.14 -0.87 13.44
CA LYS A 53 -8.42 -1.52 14.53
C LYS A 53 -8.36 -0.66 15.80
N LYS A 54 -8.21 0.65 15.66
CA LYS A 54 -8.07 1.59 16.79
C LYS A 54 -9.40 2.18 17.25
N GLY A 55 -10.50 1.99 16.51
CA GLY A 55 -11.80 2.54 16.86
C GLY A 55 -11.89 4.07 16.76
N LYS A 56 -10.99 4.73 16.03
CA LYS A 56 -10.96 6.19 15.87
C LYS A 56 -10.84 6.62 14.41
N VAL A 57 -11.37 7.80 14.09
CA VAL A 57 -11.24 8.38 12.75
C VAL A 57 -9.77 8.69 12.47
N VAL A 58 -9.31 8.31 11.28
CA VAL A 58 -7.98 8.65 10.77
C VAL A 58 -8.16 9.69 9.66
N GLU A 59 -7.58 10.87 9.86
CA GLU A 59 -7.54 11.91 8.84
C GLU A 59 -6.34 11.70 7.93
N ILE A 60 -6.53 11.88 6.64
CA ILE A 60 -5.52 11.74 5.60
C ILE A 60 -5.53 13.01 4.77
N ALA A 61 -4.39 13.69 4.65
CA ALA A 61 -4.26 14.95 3.94
C ALA A 61 -3.08 14.91 2.96
N GLY A 62 -3.29 15.47 1.76
CA GLY A 62 -2.27 15.65 0.73
C GLY A 62 -1.97 17.12 0.49
N ASP A 63 -0.69 17.51 0.47
CA ASP A 63 -0.24 18.90 0.26
C ASP A 63 0.18 19.20 -1.20
N GLY A 64 0.16 18.19 -2.07
CA GLY A 64 0.62 18.27 -3.46
C GLY A 64 2.04 17.79 -3.68
N SER A 65 2.72 17.36 -2.62
CA SER A 65 4.04 16.72 -2.65
C SER A 65 4.07 15.44 -1.83
N LYS A 66 3.31 15.39 -0.73
CA LYS A 66 3.22 14.28 0.19
C LYS A 66 1.78 14.08 0.65
N ILE A 67 1.50 12.84 1.06
CA ILE A 67 0.26 12.47 1.73
C ILE A 67 0.61 11.95 3.11
N LYS A 68 -0.06 12.46 4.13
CA LYS A 68 0.16 12.12 5.53
C LYS A 68 -1.16 11.75 6.20
N ASN A 69 -1.12 10.77 7.10
CA ASN A 69 -2.24 10.47 7.97
C ASN A 69 -2.04 10.98 9.41
N SER A 70 -3.11 11.09 10.18
CA SER A 70 -3.10 11.53 11.58
C SER A 70 -2.36 10.58 12.53
N GLU A 71 -2.05 9.36 12.08
CA GLU A 71 -1.25 8.38 12.82
C GLU A 71 0.26 8.54 12.60
N GLY A 72 0.68 9.46 11.72
CA GLY A 72 2.08 9.79 11.46
C GLY A 72 2.71 9.09 10.27
N GLU A 73 1.98 8.21 9.55
CA GLU A 73 2.49 7.63 8.30
C GLU A 73 2.48 8.66 7.18
N THR A 74 3.50 8.63 6.32
CA THR A 74 3.67 9.56 5.21
C THR A 74 4.15 8.82 3.96
N ILE A 75 3.66 9.22 2.80
CA ILE A 75 4.14 8.79 1.48
C ILE A 75 4.40 10.00 0.58
N ASP A 76 5.40 9.90 -0.29
CA ASP A 76 5.73 10.94 -1.26
C ASP A 76 4.89 10.72 -2.53
N LEU A 77 3.76 11.42 -2.63
CA LEU A 77 2.90 11.42 -3.82
C LEU A 77 2.40 12.84 -4.12
N PRO A 78 2.36 13.26 -5.40
CA PRO A 78 2.03 14.62 -5.81
C PRO A 78 0.51 14.89 -5.87
N TYR A 79 -0.24 14.50 -4.83
CA TYR A 79 -1.68 14.77 -4.73
C TYR A 79 -1.99 15.80 -3.65
N ARG A 80 -2.94 16.69 -3.96
CA ARG A 80 -3.63 17.54 -2.97
C ARG A 80 -4.96 16.93 -2.63
N GLY A 81 -5.36 16.94 -1.37
CA GLY A 81 -6.66 16.38 -1.03
C GLY A 81 -6.84 16.10 0.44
N GLN A 82 -7.99 15.54 0.75
CA GLN A 82 -8.35 15.14 2.10
C GLN A 82 -9.19 13.87 2.04
N CYS A 83 -9.12 13.07 3.08
CA CYS A 83 -9.92 11.87 3.25
C CYS A 83 -10.02 11.52 4.72
N TYR A 84 -11.21 11.08 5.14
CA TYR A 84 -11.44 10.60 6.50
C TYR A 84 -11.79 9.12 6.44
N ALA A 85 -10.98 8.30 7.10
CA ALA A 85 -11.27 6.89 7.30
C ALA A 85 -11.95 6.68 8.65
N TYR A 86 -13.15 6.09 8.63
CA TYR A 86 -13.96 5.87 9.82
C TYR A 86 -13.85 4.43 10.32
N PRO A 87 -14.00 4.20 11.65
CA PRO A 87 -13.95 2.86 12.22
C PRO A 87 -15.06 1.91 11.75
N SER A 88 -16.14 2.46 11.19
CA SER A 88 -17.24 1.71 10.57
C SER A 88 -16.84 1.03 9.27
N GLY A 89 -15.62 1.27 8.76
CA GLY A 89 -15.20 0.79 7.45
C GLY A 89 -15.68 1.68 6.32
N GLU A 90 -15.93 2.97 6.58
CA GLU A 90 -16.32 3.96 5.56
C GLU A 90 -15.22 4.99 5.30
N LEU A 91 -15.16 5.48 4.07
CA LEU A 91 -14.41 6.69 3.71
C LEU A 91 -15.40 7.85 3.52
N ARG A 92 -15.09 9.02 4.09
CA ARG A 92 -15.87 10.26 3.89
C ARG A 92 -15.00 11.40 3.46
N TYR A 93 -15.59 12.31 2.67
CA TYR A 93 -14.91 13.46 2.07
C TYR A 93 -13.59 13.09 1.40
N CYS A 94 -13.52 11.90 0.81
CA CYS A 94 -12.27 11.33 0.31
C CYS A 94 -12.07 11.72 -1.15
N TRP A 95 -11.19 12.69 -1.38
CA TRP A 95 -10.85 13.15 -2.72
C TRP A 95 -9.38 13.55 -2.79
N PHE A 96 -8.77 13.29 -3.95
CA PHE A 96 -7.41 13.68 -4.26
C PHE A 96 -7.32 14.24 -5.67
N GLU A 97 -6.51 15.28 -5.83
CA GLU A 97 -6.35 16.04 -7.05
C GLU A 97 -4.87 16.06 -7.46
N LYS A 98 -4.62 15.78 -8.74
CA LYS A 98 -3.30 15.89 -9.36
C LYS A 98 -3.44 16.59 -10.70
N ARG A 99 -2.67 17.66 -10.91
CA ARG A 99 -2.67 18.45 -12.17
C ARG A 99 -4.06 18.92 -12.62
N GLY A 100 -4.92 19.29 -11.66
CA GLY A 100 -6.29 19.76 -11.92
C GLY A 100 -7.33 18.66 -12.11
N GLU A 101 -6.92 17.38 -12.14
CA GLU A 101 -7.84 16.26 -12.17
C GLU A 101 -8.14 15.79 -10.75
N ARG A 102 -9.39 16.00 -10.30
CA ARG A 102 -9.89 15.55 -9.00
C ARG A 102 -10.58 14.21 -9.12
N LYS A 103 -10.17 13.24 -8.32
CA LYS A 103 -10.81 11.93 -8.15
C LYS A 103 -11.37 11.79 -6.75
N TYR A 104 -12.52 11.11 -6.66
CA TYR A 104 -13.17 10.75 -5.42
C TYR A 104 -12.94 9.26 -5.17
N TYR A 105 -12.77 8.89 -3.91
CA TYR A 105 -12.53 7.51 -3.51
C TYR A 105 -13.59 7.07 -2.53
N THR A 106 -14.17 5.91 -2.79
CA THR A 106 -15.03 5.18 -1.90
C THR A 106 -14.34 3.88 -1.50
N VAL A 107 -14.93 3.16 -0.55
CA VAL A 107 -14.43 1.84 -0.16
C VAL A 107 -14.51 0.79 -1.26
N PHE A 108 -15.33 1.02 -2.30
CA PHE A 108 -15.42 0.15 -3.48
C PHE A 108 -14.28 0.40 -4.47
N ASP A 109 -13.57 1.52 -4.34
CA ASP A 109 -12.43 1.88 -5.18
C ASP A 109 -11.07 1.41 -4.59
N LEU A 110 -11.10 0.90 -3.35
CA LEU A 110 -9.92 0.48 -2.60
C LEU A 110 -9.54 -1.00 -2.81
#